data_AF-A0A1W2TPG0-F1
#
_entry.id   AF-A0A1W2TPG0-F1
#
_cell.length_a   1.000
_cell.length_b   1.000
_cell.length_c   1.000
_cell.angle_alpha   90.00
_cell.angle_beta   90.00
_cell.angle_gamma   90.00
#
_symmetry.space_group_name_H-M   'P 1'
#
loop_
_entity.id
_entity.type
_entity.pdbx_description
1 polymer ?
#
loop_
_entity_poly.entity_id
_entity_poly.type
_entity_poly.pdbx_seq_one_letter_code
_entity_poly.pdbx_strand_id
1 'polypeptide(L)'
;MADDTGEDPTPLPLSDNEKRVLELYDRLQQLQLEIALLNAQRNYDTVATASGHTVEVAQKELLDSRARYLLRNEVVASVVSANPILQAVHNGVKASPVERDILPLLTERDATSSTLAHQNTEFHTLLSDLTDVESRSLRLTRENSALADRLLDLAKQSDRGKAELLSGDSEHAAEIARLEGEVKGSRQRWNVLKGTASAIVVGSGVDWADDAELRDIVLDPAEEEV
;
A
#
# COMPACT_ATOMS: atom_id res chain seq x y z
N MET A 1 5.27 13.18 11.46
CA MET A 1 4.47 14.41 11.51
C MET A 1 3.64 14.43 10.24
N ALA A 2 2.47 13.82 10.30
CA ALA A 2 1.46 13.93 9.25
C ALA A 2 0.59 15.12 9.64
N ASP A 3 0.60 16.16 8.82
CA ASP A 3 -0.30 17.29 8.99
C ASP A 3 -1.63 16.89 8.37
N ASP A 4 -2.60 16.64 9.25
CA ASP A 4 -3.99 16.34 8.93
C ASP A 4 -4.69 17.68 8.65
N THR A 5 -4.47 18.23 7.46
CA THR A 5 -5.29 19.35 6.97
C THR A 5 -6.50 18.76 6.27
N GLY A 6 -7.52 18.43 7.05
CA GLY A 6 -8.89 18.42 6.55
C GLY A 6 -9.20 19.82 6.03
N GLU A 7 -8.91 20.08 4.76
CA GLU A 7 -9.40 21.25 4.05
C GLU A 7 -10.93 21.17 4.08
N ASP A 8 -11.51 21.96 4.98
CA ASP A 8 -12.92 22.33 4.88
C ASP A 8 -13.16 22.78 3.44
N PRO A 9 -14.22 22.29 2.77
CA PRO A 9 -14.49 22.62 1.38
C PRO A 9 -14.49 24.15 1.25
N THR A 10 -13.63 24.67 0.39
CA THR A 10 -13.50 26.10 0.13
C THR A 10 -14.90 26.70 0.03
N PRO A 11 -15.27 27.63 0.93
CA PRO A 11 -16.63 28.13 0.97
C PRO A 11 -16.92 28.75 -0.38
N LEU A 12 -17.99 28.27 -1.03
CA LEU A 12 -18.46 28.82 -2.29
C LEU A 12 -18.46 30.35 -2.17
N PRO A 13 -17.94 31.10 -3.16
CA PRO A 13 -17.86 32.56 -3.12
C PRO A 13 -19.26 33.16 -3.34
N LEU A 14 -20.21 32.79 -2.48
CA LEU A 14 -21.58 33.26 -2.47
C LEU A 14 -21.66 34.54 -1.66
N SER A 15 -22.33 35.53 -2.24
CA SER A 15 -22.74 36.74 -1.52
C SER A 15 -23.62 36.37 -0.33
N ASP A 16 -23.61 37.19 0.73
CA ASP A 16 -24.46 36.99 1.90
C ASP A 16 -25.96 36.94 1.52
N ASN A 17 -26.34 37.67 0.46
CA ASN A 17 -27.69 37.62 -0.09
C ASN A 17 -28.01 36.27 -0.73
N GLU A 18 -27.06 35.66 -1.44
CA GLU A 18 -27.25 34.35 -2.08
C GLU A 18 -27.36 33.25 -1.05
N LYS A 19 -26.52 33.29 0.00
CA LYS A 19 -26.65 32.40 1.16
C LYS A 19 -28.03 32.53 1.81
N ARG A 20 -28.50 33.77 2.00
CA ARG A 20 -29.82 34.02 2.56
C ARG A 20 -30.96 33.47 1.69
N VAL A 21 -30.84 33.59 0.37
CA VAL A 21 -31.82 33.03 -0.57
C VAL A 21 -31.85 31.51 -0.48
N LEU A 22 -30.70 30.84 -0.35
CA LEU A 22 -30.63 29.38 -0.16
C LEU A 22 -31.27 28.94 1.15
N GLU A 23 -30.97 29.62 2.27
CA GLU A 23 -31.63 29.34 3.56
C GLU A 23 -33.16 29.48 3.48
N LEU A 24 -33.64 30.51 2.77
CA LEU A 24 -35.07 30.72 2.56
C LEU A 24 -35.69 29.63 1.68
N TYR A 25 -34.95 29.15 0.66
CA TYR A 25 -35.37 28.05 -0.18
C TYR A 25 -35.49 26.74 0.62
N ASP A 26 -34.51 26.42 1.46
CA ASP A 26 -34.54 25.23 2.32
C ASP A 26 -35.72 25.30 3.31
N ARG A 27 -35.92 26.47 3.91
CA ARG A 27 -37.07 26.71 4.79
C ARG A 27 -38.40 26.59 4.05
N LEU A 28 -38.47 27.03 2.80
CA LEU A 28 -39.66 26.91 1.97
C LEU A 28 -39.95 25.44 1.62
N GLN A 29 -38.93 24.66 1.28
CA GLN A 29 -39.08 23.22 1.06
C GLN A 29 -39.59 22.51 2.33
N GLN A 30 -39.05 22.86 3.50
CA GLN A 30 -39.49 22.30 4.78
C GLN A 30 -40.98 22.60 5.04
N LEU A 31 -41.40 23.86 4.84
CA LEU A 31 -42.80 24.25 5.00
C LEU A 31 -43.73 23.56 3.99
N GLN A 32 -43.28 23.36 2.74
CA GLN A 32 -44.05 22.61 1.75
C GLN A 32 -44.25 21.15 2.17
N LEU A 33 -43.24 20.52 2.77
CA LEU A 33 -43.34 19.17 3.30
C LEU A 33 -44.29 19.11 4.50
N GLU A 34 -44.22 20.08 5.41
CA GLU A 34 -45.12 20.19 6.56
C GLU A 34 -46.58 20.35 6.11
N ILE A 35 -46.84 21.24 5.14
CA ILE A 35 -48.17 21.43 4.55
C ILE A 35 -48.65 20.13 3.87
N ALA A 36 -47.78 19.45 3.13
CA ALA A 36 -48.13 18.18 2.47
C ALA A 36 -48.51 17.11 3.50
N LEU A 37 -47.78 17.02 4.62
CA LEU A 37 -48.07 16.09 5.72
C LEU A 37 -49.40 16.42 6.41
N LEU A 38 -49.63 17.69 6.73
CA LEU A 38 -50.90 18.15 7.33
C LEU A 38 -52.10 17.89 6.40
N ASN A 39 -51.95 18.09 5.10
CA ASN A 39 -52.98 17.78 4.12
C ASN A 39 -53.21 16.26 4.00
N ALA A 40 -52.15 15.45 4.01
CA ALA A 40 -52.26 14.00 4.00
C ALA A 40 -52.99 13.47 5.25
N GLN A 41 -52.69 14.03 6.44
CA GLN A 41 -53.37 13.68 7.68
C GLN A 41 -54.87 14.02 7.64
N ARG A 42 -55.20 15.24 7.20
CA ARG A 42 -56.61 15.67 7.02
C ARG A 42 -57.36 14.77 6.04
N ASN A 43 -56.73 14.42 4.93
CA ASN A 43 -57.33 13.54 3.93
C ASN A 43 -57.51 12.11 4.47
N TYR A 44 -56.56 11.59 5.24
CA TYR A 44 -56.67 10.28 5.88
C TYR A 44 -57.86 10.22 6.86
N ASP A 45 -58.02 11.23 7.71
CA ASP A 45 -59.13 11.30 8.67
C ASP A 45 -60.50 11.34 7.96
N THR A 46 -60.59 12.02 6.80
CA THR A 46 -61.83 12.08 6.00
C THR A 46 -62.12 10.80 5.20
N VAL A 47 -61.09 10.08 4.73
CA VAL A 47 -61.23 8.85 3.94
C VAL A 47 -61.53 7.65 4.86
N ALA A 48 -60.96 7.61 6.06
CA ALA A 48 -61.27 6.60 7.08
C ALA A 48 -62.77 6.59 7.47
N THR A 49 -63.44 7.73 7.36
CA THR A 49 -64.89 7.85 7.58
C THR A 49 -65.76 7.52 6.36
N ALA A 50 -65.21 7.40 5.15
CA ALA A 50 -65.99 7.37 3.90
C ALA A 50 -65.84 6.10 3.05
N SER A 51 -64.77 5.30 3.17
CA SER A 51 -64.58 4.17 2.22
C SER A 51 -63.89 2.94 2.80
N GLY A 52 -64.51 1.78 2.57
CA GLY A 52 -63.96 0.44 2.81
C GLY A 52 -62.91 0.06 1.75
N HIS A 53 -61.89 0.89 1.54
CA HIS A 53 -60.76 0.52 0.70
C HIS A 53 -59.91 -0.54 1.40
N THR A 54 -59.54 -1.60 0.68
CA THR A 54 -58.65 -2.63 1.20
C THR A 54 -57.25 -2.05 1.42
N VAL A 55 -56.62 -2.43 2.53
CA VAL A 55 -55.29 -1.94 2.96
C VAL A 55 -54.25 -2.08 1.83
N GLU A 56 -54.36 -3.12 1.01
CA GLU A 56 -53.49 -3.38 -0.14
C GLU A 56 -53.58 -2.33 -1.25
N VAL A 57 -54.77 -1.77 -1.51
CA VAL A 57 -54.95 -0.72 -2.53
C VAL A 57 -54.35 0.60 -2.02
N ALA A 58 -54.61 0.94 -0.75
CA ALA A 58 -54.02 2.12 -0.12
C ALA A 58 -52.49 2.04 -0.07
N GLN A 59 -51.92 0.86 0.20
CA GLN A 59 -50.47 0.66 0.19
C GLN A 59 -49.87 0.86 -1.20
N LYS A 60 -50.53 0.35 -2.26
CA LYS A 60 -50.08 0.55 -3.65
C LYS A 60 -50.13 2.02 -4.05
N GLU A 61 -51.18 2.74 -3.68
CA GLU A 61 -51.31 4.17 -3.97
C GLU A 61 -50.28 5.03 -3.22
N LEU A 62 -49.96 4.67 -1.97
CA LEU A 62 -48.87 5.30 -1.22
C LEU A 62 -47.51 5.07 -1.89
N LEU A 63 -47.23 3.85 -2.33
CA LEU A 63 -45.98 3.53 -3.02
C LEU A 63 -45.86 4.26 -4.36
N ASP A 64 -46.95 4.33 -5.13
CA ASP A 64 -46.99 5.04 -6.41
C ASP A 64 -46.82 6.56 -6.21
N SER A 65 -47.52 7.17 -5.26
CA SER A 65 -47.35 8.59 -4.93
C SER A 65 -45.94 8.91 -4.42
N ARG A 66 -45.33 8.03 -3.59
CA ARG A 66 -43.93 8.16 -3.16
C ARG A 66 -42.97 8.08 -4.33
N ALA A 67 -43.15 7.11 -5.22
CA ALA A 67 -42.31 6.94 -6.41
C ALA A 67 -42.40 8.18 -7.32
N ARG A 68 -43.60 8.69 -7.56
CA ARG A 68 -43.82 9.92 -8.36
C ARG A 68 -43.18 11.15 -7.73
N TYR A 69 -43.26 11.30 -6.41
CA TYR A 69 -42.63 12.41 -5.70
C TYR A 69 -41.10 12.36 -5.82
N LEU A 70 -40.50 11.18 -5.58
CA LEU A 70 -39.06 11.00 -5.70
C LEU A 70 -38.59 11.25 -7.14
N LEU A 71 -39.29 10.68 -8.12
CA LEU A 71 -38.97 10.90 -9.53
C LEU A 71 -39.06 12.38 -9.92
N ARG A 72 -40.10 13.08 -9.46
CA ARG A 72 -40.25 14.53 -9.74
C ARG A 72 -39.09 15.32 -9.14
N ASN A 73 -38.75 15.06 -7.88
CA ASN A 73 -37.65 15.77 -7.22
C ASN A 73 -36.31 15.46 -7.89
N GLU A 74 -36.07 14.20 -8.27
CA GLU A 74 -34.86 13.78 -8.98
C GLU A 74 -34.75 14.46 -10.35
N VAL A 75 -35.85 14.48 -11.12
CA VAL A 75 -35.89 15.17 -12.42
C VAL A 75 -35.64 16.67 -12.26
N VAL A 76 -36.25 17.31 -11.25
CA VAL A 76 -36.00 18.73 -10.98
C VAL A 76 -34.55 18.97 -10.60
N ALA A 77 -33.96 18.17 -9.71
CA ALA A 77 -32.57 18.29 -9.31
C ALA A 77 -31.61 18.06 -10.49
N SER A 78 -31.89 17.07 -11.34
CA SER A 78 -31.13 16.79 -12.55
C SER A 78 -31.21 17.95 -13.54
N VAL A 79 -32.39 18.53 -13.78
CA VAL A 79 -32.54 19.69 -14.68
C VAL A 79 -31.84 20.94 -14.12
N VAL A 80 -31.98 21.21 -12.82
CA VAL A 80 -31.35 22.36 -12.16
C VAL A 80 -29.82 22.25 -12.15
N SER A 81 -29.26 21.05 -12.07
CA SER A 81 -27.80 20.84 -12.12
C SER A 81 -27.26 20.75 -13.55
N ALA A 82 -27.91 20.02 -14.45
CA ALA A 82 -27.40 19.75 -15.79
C ALA A 82 -27.63 20.89 -16.78
N ASN A 83 -28.78 21.59 -16.72
CA ASN A 83 -29.09 22.63 -17.70
C ASN A 83 -28.10 23.80 -17.66
N PRO A 84 -27.73 24.36 -16.48
CA PRO A 84 -26.71 25.40 -16.39
C PRO A 84 -25.36 24.96 -16.99
N ILE A 85 -24.93 23.73 -16.71
CA ILE A 85 -23.67 23.17 -17.25
C ILE A 85 -23.72 23.10 -18.78
N LEU A 86 -24.82 22.60 -19.35
CA LEU A 86 -24.99 22.52 -20.80
C LEU A 86 -25.02 23.91 -21.45
N GLN A 87 -25.72 24.88 -20.85
CA GLN A 87 -25.77 26.25 -21.37
C GLN A 87 -24.40 26.95 -21.28
N ALA A 88 -23.65 26.71 -20.20
CA ALA A 88 -22.32 27.24 -19.98
C ALA A 88 -21.33 26.76 -21.03
N VAL A 89 -21.29 25.44 -21.27
CA VAL A 89 -20.35 24.81 -22.22
C VAL A 89 -20.69 25.19 -23.66
N HIS A 90 -21.98 25.24 -24.01
CA HIS A 90 -22.40 25.47 -25.39
C HIS A 90 -22.61 26.94 -25.76
N ASN A 91 -22.28 27.89 -24.87
CA ASN A 91 -22.56 29.32 -25.06
C ASN A 91 -23.98 29.55 -25.58
N GLY A 92 -24.96 28.93 -24.92
CA GLY A 92 -26.34 28.96 -25.38
C GLY A 92 -26.81 30.40 -25.61
N VAL A 93 -27.55 30.62 -26.70
CA VAL A 93 -28.06 31.95 -27.08
C VAL A 93 -28.96 32.56 -25.97
N LYS A 94 -29.49 31.72 -25.08
CA LYS A 94 -30.29 32.08 -23.90
C LYS A 94 -29.56 31.92 -22.57
N ALA A 95 -28.26 31.63 -22.57
CA ALA A 95 -27.49 31.45 -21.35
C ALA A 95 -27.52 32.72 -20.52
N SER A 96 -28.00 32.61 -19.28
CA SER A 96 -27.99 33.69 -18.30
C SER A 96 -26.55 34.08 -17.95
N PRO A 97 -26.29 35.31 -17.46
CA PRO A 97 -24.95 35.72 -17.06
C PRO A 97 -24.32 34.76 -16.03
N VAL A 98 -25.10 34.30 -15.06
CA VAL A 98 -24.67 33.33 -14.04
C VAL A 98 -24.25 32.00 -14.66
N GLU A 99 -24.96 31.52 -15.69
CA GLU A 99 -24.59 30.31 -16.42
C GLU A 99 -23.30 30.47 -17.25
N ARG A 100 -22.88 31.69 -17.60
CA ARG A 100 -21.59 31.91 -18.26
C ARG A 100 -20.45 31.98 -17.26
N ASP A 101 -20.72 32.52 -16.08
CA ASP A 101 -19.74 32.70 -15.01
C ASP A 101 -19.30 31.36 -14.37
N ILE A 102 -20.09 30.28 -14.53
CA ILE A 102 -19.70 28.94 -14.05
C ILE A 102 -18.67 28.23 -14.96
N LEU A 103 -18.48 28.67 -16.20
CA LEU A 103 -17.56 28.03 -17.15
C LEU A 103 -16.10 27.90 -16.65
N PRO A 104 -15.46 28.95 -16.07
CA PRO A 104 -14.11 28.81 -15.52
C PRO A 104 -14.04 27.77 -14.39
N LEU A 105 -15.03 27.75 -13.50
CA LEU A 105 -15.11 26.77 -12.40
C LEU A 105 -15.29 25.34 -12.93
N LEU A 106 -16.10 25.16 -13.99
CA LEU A 106 -16.25 23.87 -14.66
C LEU A 106 -14.95 23.42 -15.32
N THR A 107 -14.22 24.35 -15.94
CA THR A 107 -12.94 24.04 -16.59
C THR A 107 -11.89 23.61 -15.57
N GLU A 108 -11.83 24.29 -14.42
CA GLU A 108 -10.96 23.93 -13.29
C GLU A 108 -11.35 22.57 -12.70
N ARG A 109 -12.65 22.33 -12.49
CA ARG A 109 -13.17 21.03 -12.04
C ARG A 109 -12.81 19.91 -13.03
N ASP A 110 -12.97 20.14 -14.32
CA ASP A 110 -12.71 19.10 -15.33
C ASP A 110 -11.21 18.82 -15.46
N ALA A 111 -10.37 19.85 -15.34
CA ALA A 111 -8.92 19.69 -15.27
C ALA A 111 -8.50 18.89 -14.04
N THR A 112 -9.00 19.25 -12.85
CA THR A 112 -8.70 18.51 -11.61
C THR A 112 -9.23 17.07 -11.67
N SER A 113 -10.45 16.87 -12.16
CA SER A 113 -11.04 15.53 -12.34
C SER A 113 -10.23 14.68 -13.32
N SER A 114 -9.74 15.26 -14.42
CA SER A 114 -8.86 14.57 -15.37
C SER A 114 -7.53 14.19 -14.71
N THR A 115 -6.90 15.11 -13.97
CA THR A 115 -5.65 14.80 -13.25
C THR A 115 -5.85 13.71 -12.20
N LEU A 116 -6.97 13.73 -11.47
CA LEU A 116 -7.32 12.72 -10.48
C LEU A 116 -7.55 11.35 -11.14
N ALA A 117 -8.25 11.32 -12.29
CA ALA A 117 -8.46 10.08 -13.03
C ALA A 117 -7.14 9.48 -13.54
N HIS A 118 -6.22 10.33 -14.02
CA HIS A 118 -4.87 9.91 -14.41
C HIS A 118 -4.09 9.34 -13.22
N GLN A 119 -4.04 10.07 -12.10
CA GLN A 119 -3.38 9.63 -10.88
C GLN A 119 -3.97 8.31 -10.34
N ASN A 120 -5.29 8.16 -10.37
CA ASN A 120 -5.94 6.92 -9.94
C ASN A 120 -5.61 5.75 -10.87
N THR A 121 -5.52 6.00 -12.18
CA THR A 121 -5.09 4.98 -13.14
C THR A 121 -3.65 4.56 -12.89
N GLU A 122 -2.74 5.52 -12.70
CA GLU A 122 -1.33 5.26 -12.37
C GLU A 122 -1.22 4.49 -11.05
N PHE A 123 -1.96 4.89 -10.02
CA PHE A 123 -2.01 4.20 -8.74
C PHE A 123 -2.44 2.74 -8.89
N HIS A 124 -3.49 2.46 -9.67
CA HIS A 124 -3.92 1.09 -9.93
C HIS A 124 -2.88 0.28 -10.71
N THR A 125 -2.18 0.89 -11.67
CA THR A 125 -1.09 0.20 -12.38
C THR A 125 0.06 -0.14 -11.43
N LEU A 126 0.47 0.78 -10.56
CA LEU A 126 1.52 0.54 -9.56
C LEU A 126 1.13 -0.54 -8.56
N LEU A 127 -0.14 -0.58 -8.15
CA LEU A 127 -0.65 -1.61 -7.26
C LEU A 127 -0.62 -2.99 -7.92
N SER A 128 -0.95 -3.06 -9.22
CA SER A 128 -0.82 -4.29 -10.00
C SER A 128 0.63 -4.74 -10.10
N ASP A 129 1.54 -3.83 -10.44
CA ASP A 129 2.97 -4.12 -10.55
C ASP A 129 3.56 -4.59 -9.21
N LEU A 130 3.16 -3.95 -8.10
CA LEU A 130 3.55 -4.36 -6.75
C LEU A 130 3.07 -5.78 -6.46
N THR A 131 1.80 -6.08 -6.75
CA THR A 131 1.23 -7.42 -6.56
C THR A 131 1.99 -8.48 -7.39
N ASP A 132 2.39 -8.13 -8.61
CA ASP A 132 3.19 -9.00 -9.48
C ASP A 132 4.62 -9.20 -8.96
N VAL A 133 5.25 -8.17 -8.40
CA VAL A 133 6.56 -8.28 -7.75
C VAL A 133 6.46 -9.16 -6.49
N GLU A 134 5.47 -8.92 -5.64
CA GLU A 134 5.26 -9.69 -4.41
C GLU A 134 4.98 -11.16 -4.70
N SER A 135 4.14 -11.47 -5.68
CA SER A 135 3.86 -12.86 -6.07
C SER A 135 5.10 -13.56 -6.62
N ARG A 136 5.92 -12.88 -7.43
CA ARG A 136 7.22 -13.39 -7.90
C ARG A 136 8.20 -13.60 -6.76
N SER A 137 8.27 -12.65 -5.81
CA SER A 137 9.12 -12.77 -4.63
C SER A 137 8.74 -14.00 -3.80
N LEU A 138 7.46 -14.19 -3.51
CA LEU A 138 6.96 -15.36 -2.78
C LEU A 138 7.30 -16.67 -3.49
N ARG A 139 7.20 -16.71 -4.83
CA ARG A 139 7.59 -17.89 -5.62
C ARG A 139 9.09 -18.16 -5.51
N LEU A 140 9.93 -17.14 -5.69
CA LEU A 140 11.38 -17.28 -5.58
C LEU A 140 11.81 -17.68 -4.17
N THR A 141 11.19 -17.16 -3.11
CA THR A 141 11.47 -17.59 -1.74
C THR A 141 11.19 -19.07 -1.53
N ARG A 142 10.09 -19.60 -2.09
CA ARG A 142 9.76 -21.04 -2.03
C ARG A 142 10.73 -21.90 -2.85
N GLU A 143 11.15 -21.43 -4.01
CA GLU A 143 12.15 -22.12 -4.83
C GLU A 143 13.51 -22.15 -4.13
N ASN A 144 13.94 -21.03 -3.57
CA ASN A 144 15.18 -20.93 -2.81
C ASN A 144 15.17 -21.83 -1.57
N SER A 145 14.05 -21.90 -0.83
CA SER A 145 13.94 -22.82 0.31
C SER A 145 14.02 -24.28 -0.14
N ALA A 146 13.32 -24.65 -1.23
CA ALA A 146 13.37 -26.01 -1.75
C ALA A 146 14.76 -26.41 -2.28
N LEU A 147 15.50 -25.47 -2.90
CA LEU A 147 16.88 -25.68 -3.33
C LEU A 147 17.83 -25.80 -2.13
N ALA A 148 17.66 -24.97 -1.09
CA ALA A 148 18.44 -25.07 0.14
C ALA A 148 18.24 -26.43 0.83
N ASP A 149 17.00 -26.94 0.89
CA ASP A 149 16.71 -28.27 1.41
C ASP A 149 17.43 -29.37 0.61
N ARG A 150 17.40 -29.28 -0.73
CA ARG A 150 18.13 -30.22 -1.60
C ARG A 150 19.64 -30.14 -1.41
N LEU A 151 20.19 -28.94 -1.26
CA LEU A 151 21.62 -28.76 -0.99
C LEU A 151 22.02 -29.36 0.35
N LEU A 152 21.20 -29.18 1.39
CA LEU A 152 21.42 -29.81 2.69
C LEU A 152 21.40 -31.33 2.59
N ASP A 153 20.48 -31.90 1.82
CA ASP A 153 20.41 -33.35 1.63
C ASP A 153 21.58 -33.90 0.80
N LEU A 154 22.01 -33.19 -0.24
CA LEU A 154 23.20 -33.54 -1.02
C LEU A 154 24.48 -33.42 -0.18
N ALA A 155 24.60 -32.38 0.66
CA ALA A 155 25.72 -32.23 1.59
C ALA A 155 25.76 -33.41 2.58
N LYS A 156 24.62 -33.78 3.18
CA LYS A 156 24.52 -34.98 4.03
C LYS A 156 24.90 -36.26 3.28
N GLN A 157 24.50 -36.41 2.02
CA GLN A 157 24.87 -37.57 1.20
C GLN A 157 26.37 -37.58 0.89
N SER A 158 26.98 -36.44 0.60
CA SER A 158 28.42 -36.31 0.38
C SER A 158 29.22 -36.63 1.64
N ASP A 159 28.79 -36.12 2.80
CA ASP A 159 29.43 -36.40 4.08
C ASP A 159 29.32 -37.88 4.46
N ARG A 160 28.14 -38.49 4.22
CA ARG A 160 27.97 -39.95 4.36
C ARG A 160 28.87 -40.73 3.42
N GLY A 161 28.96 -40.35 2.14
CA GLY A 161 29.83 -40.99 1.17
C GLY A 161 31.32 -40.87 1.53
N LYS A 162 31.75 -39.71 2.04
CA LYS A 162 33.11 -39.53 2.60
C LYS A 162 33.33 -40.42 3.82
N ALA A 163 32.39 -40.45 4.75
CA ALA A 163 32.47 -41.32 5.94
C ALA A 163 32.50 -42.81 5.56
N GLU A 164 31.69 -43.22 4.57
CA GLU A 164 31.64 -44.59 4.05
C GLU A 164 32.96 -44.98 3.36
N LEU A 165 33.52 -44.10 2.51
CA LEU A 165 34.83 -44.30 1.90
C LEU A 165 35.96 -44.42 2.93
N LEU A 166 35.94 -43.57 3.97
CA LEU A 166 36.89 -43.66 5.08
C LEU A 166 36.70 -44.96 5.90
N SER A 167 35.47 -45.46 6.03
CA SER A 167 35.23 -46.72 6.75
C SER A 167 35.52 -47.99 5.94
N GLY A 168 35.47 -47.93 4.60
CA GLY A 168 35.79 -49.03 3.70
C GLY A 168 37.29 -49.32 3.58
N ASP A 169 38.12 -48.27 3.62
CA ASP A 169 39.58 -48.38 3.66
C ASP A 169 40.10 -48.05 5.06
N SER A 170 39.96 -49.00 6.00
CA SER A 170 40.39 -48.77 7.40
C SER A 170 41.88 -48.41 7.53
N GLU A 171 42.72 -48.87 6.59
CA GLU A 171 44.14 -48.52 6.53
C GLU A 171 44.35 -47.06 6.08
N HIS A 172 43.60 -46.58 5.08
CA HIS A 172 43.69 -45.19 4.64
C HIS A 172 43.10 -44.21 5.65
N ALA A 173 42.02 -44.57 6.36
CA ALA A 173 41.50 -43.75 7.44
C ALA A 173 42.44 -43.66 8.64
N ALA A 174 43.11 -44.76 9.01
CA ALA A 174 44.14 -44.75 10.05
C ALA A 174 45.35 -43.88 9.66
N GLU A 175 45.76 -43.94 8.40
CA GLU A 175 46.86 -43.14 7.87
C GLU A 175 46.51 -41.65 7.79
N ILE A 176 45.29 -41.30 7.35
CA ILE A 176 44.81 -39.91 7.34
C ILE A 176 44.75 -39.36 8.77
N ALA A 177 44.20 -40.11 9.73
CA ALA A 177 44.15 -39.69 11.13
C ALA A 177 45.56 -39.50 11.74
N ARG A 178 46.52 -40.36 11.37
CA ARG A 178 47.93 -40.22 11.76
C ARG A 178 48.54 -38.95 11.19
N LEU A 179 48.37 -38.70 9.89
CA LEU A 179 48.89 -37.52 9.20
C LEU A 179 48.26 -36.23 9.73
N GLU A 180 46.96 -36.21 10.01
CA GLU A 180 46.30 -35.07 10.65
C GLU A 180 46.85 -34.80 12.06
N GLY A 181 47.13 -35.85 12.83
CA GLY A 181 47.78 -35.74 14.13
C GLY A 181 49.20 -35.16 14.03
N GLU A 182 49.98 -35.62 13.05
CA GLU A 182 51.34 -35.12 12.77
C GLU A 182 51.33 -33.66 12.31
N VAL A 183 50.36 -33.25 11.47
CA VAL A 183 50.19 -31.86 11.02
C VAL A 183 49.74 -30.96 12.17
N LYS A 184 48.79 -31.38 13.01
CA LYS A 184 48.38 -30.63 14.21
C LYS A 184 49.54 -30.48 15.20
N GLY A 185 50.31 -31.54 15.43
CA GLY A 185 51.52 -31.49 16.25
C GLY A 185 52.57 -30.54 15.68
N SER A 186 52.76 -30.53 14.35
CA SER A 186 53.69 -29.64 13.67
C SER A 186 53.23 -28.18 13.72
N ARG A 187 51.93 -27.91 13.54
CA ARG A 187 51.35 -26.56 13.70
C ARG A 187 51.49 -26.04 15.12
N GLN A 188 51.20 -26.87 16.13
CA GLN A 188 51.40 -26.47 17.52
C GLN A 188 52.87 -26.14 17.82
N ARG A 189 53.81 -26.96 17.34
CA ARG A 189 55.25 -26.68 17.48
C ARG A 189 55.65 -25.38 16.78
N TRP A 190 55.12 -25.15 15.57
CA TRP A 190 55.39 -23.93 14.82
C TRP A 190 54.80 -22.70 15.53
N ASN A 191 53.57 -22.76 16.06
CA ASN A 191 52.96 -21.67 16.83
C ASN A 191 53.80 -21.35 18.08
N VAL A 192 54.29 -22.36 18.80
CA VAL A 192 55.17 -22.15 19.96
C VAL A 192 56.50 -21.52 19.55
N LEU A 193 57.11 -22.01 18.45
CA LEU A 193 58.38 -21.46 17.97
C LEU A 193 58.25 -20.03 17.45
N LYS A 194 57.17 -19.74 16.73
CA LYS A 194 56.83 -18.40 16.24
C LYS A 194 56.54 -17.43 17.39
N GLY A 195 55.72 -17.86 18.35
CA GLY A 195 55.40 -17.06 19.55
C GLY A 195 56.63 -16.77 20.41
N THR A 196 57.51 -17.76 20.60
CA THR A 196 58.76 -17.57 21.35
C THR A 196 59.77 -16.68 20.59
N ALA A 197 59.93 -16.87 19.28
CA ALA A 197 60.79 -16.01 18.45
C ALA A 197 60.30 -14.55 18.45
N SER A 198 58.99 -14.34 18.27
CA SER A 198 58.37 -13.01 18.32
C SER A 198 58.57 -12.36 19.70
N ALA A 199 58.34 -13.11 20.79
CA ALA A 199 58.57 -12.60 22.15
C ALA A 199 60.03 -12.25 22.43
N ILE A 200 61.01 -13.00 21.90
CA ILE A 200 62.44 -12.70 22.04
C ILE A 200 62.80 -11.42 21.27
N VAL A 201 62.34 -11.29 20.03
CA VAL A 201 62.63 -10.11 19.19
C VAL A 201 62.03 -8.85 19.82
N VAL A 202 60.75 -8.87 20.19
CA VAL A 202 60.07 -7.75 20.85
C VAL A 202 60.68 -7.46 22.24
N GLY A 203 61.01 -8.49 23.01
CA GLY A 203 61.60 -8.35 24.35
C GLY A 203 63.07 -7.90 24.36
N SER A 204 63.78 -8.04 23.24
CA SER A 204 65.18 -7.61 23.11
C SER A 204 65.37 -6.09 22.98
N GLY A 205 64.29 -5.35 22.70
CA GLY A 205 64.33 -3.90 22.49
C GLY A 205 64.98 -3.46 21.19
N VAL A 206 65.23 -4.39 20.25
CA VAL A 206 65.67 -4.09 18.88
C VAL A 206 64.50 -3.49 18.10
N ASP A 207 64.76 -2.49 17.25
CA ASP A 207 63.77 -1.85 16.40
C ASP A 207 63.38 -2.76 15.21
N TRP A 208 62.50 -3.72 15.50
CA TRP A 208 62.02 -4.72 14.55
C TRP A 208 61.00 -4.16 13.53
N ALA A 209 60.51 -2.93 13.73
CA ALA A 209 59.49 -2.34 12.87
C ALA A 209 60.07 -1.87 11.53
N ASP A 210 61.34 -1.45 11.50
CA ASP A 210 62.01 -0.95 10.29
C ASP A 210 62.75 -2.05 9.49
N ASP A 211 63.11 -3.15 10.13
CA ASP A 211 63.73 -4.32 9.48
C ASP A 211 62.68 -5.28 8.91
N ALA A 212 62.72 -5.51 7.60
CA ALA A 212 61.76 -6.37 6.91
C ALA A 212 61.83 -7.84 7.35
N GLU A 213 63.00 -8.36 7.73
CA GLU A 213 63.15 -9.74 8.19
C GLU A 213 62.60 -9.91 9.61
N LEU A 214 62.87 -8.96 10.51
CA LEU A 214 62.34 -8.99 11.88
C LEU A 214 60.83 -8.75 11.92
N ARG A 215 60.32 -7.90 11.04
CA ARG A 215 58.89 -7.64 10.90
C ARG A 215 58.13 -8.89 10.47
N ASP A 216 58.67 -9.67 9.54
CA ASP A 216 58.07 -10.95 9.12
C ASP A 216 58.12 -12.00 10.23
N ILE A 217 59.18 -12.03 11.04
CA ILE A 217 59.28 -12.94 12.19
C ILE A 217 58.26 -12.59 13.28
N VAL A 218 57.97 -11.31 13.51
CA VAL A 218 57.05 -10.85 14.56
C VAL A 218 55.58 -10.89 14.12
N LEU A 219 55.28 -10.53 12.88
CA LEU A 219 53.92 -10.57 12.35
C LEU A 219 53.52 -12.01 11.99
N ASP A 220 52.32 -12.39 12.38
CA ASP A 220 51.71 -13.61 11.86
C ASP A 220 51.21 -13.34 10.44
N PRO A 221 51.42 -14.28 9.49
CA PRO A 221 50.75 -14.19 8.20
C PRO A 221 49.25 -14.18 8.48
N ALA A 222 48.53 -13.21 7.91
CA ALA A 222 47.08 -13.12 8.04
C ALA A 222 46.49 -14.50 7.73
N GLU A 223 45.68 -15.03 8.64
CA GLU A 223 44.95 -16.28 8.42
C GLU A 223 44.18 -16.12 7.10
N GLU A 224 44.65 -16.76 6.02
CA GLU A 224 43.82 -17.03 4.86
C GLU A 224 42.77 -18.03 5.34
N GLU A 225 41.63 -17.50 5.81
CA GLU A 225 40.40 -18.24 5.99
C GLU A 225 40.02 -18.86 4.64
N VAL A 226 40.25 -20.18 4.52
CA VAL A 226 39.63 -21.06 3.52
C VAL A 226 38.85 -22.14 4.25
#